data_AF-A0A3T0E7P7-F1
#
_entry.id   AF-A0A3T0E7P7-F1
#
_cell.length_a   1.000
_cell.length_b   1.000
_cell.length_c   1.000
_cell.angle_alpha   90.00
_cell.angle_beta   90.00
_cell.angle_gamma   90.00
#
_symmetry.space_group_name_H-M   'P 1'
#
loop_
_entity.id
_entity.type
_entity.pdbx_description
1 polymer ?
#
loop_
_entity_poly.entity_id
_entity_poly.type
_entity_poly.pdbx_seq_one_letter_code
_entity_poly.pdbx_strand_id
1 'polypeptide(L)'
;MDETVFIPISFFMAGVMIVLIAVGAAVINRFNLHETVRESLRQGKSLDADAIKALGAPKKQGRGNDLKSGMILIAVAAGLVVMGYMFGQTMPVQDGEPAPVFVFAGIAAIPGFIGIVLAGFGLFQKKQPDRAAD
;
A
#
# COMPACT_ATOMS: atom_id res chain seq x y z
N MET A 1 -25.37 21.57 -5.13
CA MET A 1 -25.14 20.12 -5.33
C MET A 1 -26.08 19.40 -4.38
N ASP A 2 -26.79 18.41 -4.87
CA ASP A 2 -27.81 17.69 -4.10
C ASP A 2 -27.19 16.89 -2.95
N GLU A 3 -27.89 16.78 -1.82
CA GLU A 3 -27.44 16.02 -0.63
C GLU A 3 -27.13 14.55 -0.96
N THR A 4 -27.84 13.99 -1.94
CA THR A 4 -27.68 12.62 -2.43
C THR A 4 -26.32 12.35 -3.08
N VAL A 5 -25.66 13.38 -3.61
CA VAL A 5 -24.33 13.28 -4.23
C VAL A 5 -23.22 13.44 -3.18
N PHE A 6 -23.48 14.18 -2.10
CA PHE A 6 -22.49 14.45 -1.06
C PHE A 6 -22.16 13.21 -0.22
N ILE A 7 -23.16 12.36 0.01
CA ILE A 7 -23.02 11.14 0.82
C ILE A 7 -21.99 10.17 0.21
N PRO A 8 -22.10 9.71 -1.06
CA PRO A 8 -21.10 8.82 -1.66
C PRO A 8 -19.71 9.44 -1.72
N ILE A 9 -19.61 10.72 -2.10
CA ILE A 9 -18.33 11.42 -2.23
C ILE A 9 -17.59 11.45 -0.89
N SER A 10 -18.28 11.78 0.21
CA SER A 10 -17.68 11.82 1.54
C SER A 10 -17.10 10.47 1.96
N PHE A 11 -17.80 9.36 1.65
CA PHE A 11 -17.34 8.01 1.95
C PHE A 11 -16.06 7.64 1.19
N PHE A 12 -15.98 7.93 -0.11
CA PHE A 12 -14.77 7.70 -0.89
C PHE A 12 -13.61 8.63 -0.48
N MET A 13 -13.90 9.90 -0.17
CA MET A 13 -12.89 10.86 0.28
C MET A 13 -12.24 10.47 1.60
N ALA A 14 -12.98 9.83 2.52
CA ALA A 14 -12.41 9.34 3.77
C ALA A 14 -11.27 8.33 3.50
N GLY A 15 -11.47 7.39 2.56
CA GLY A 15 -10.44 6.43 2.16
C GLY A 15 -9.21 7.11 1.55
N VAL A 16 -9.43 8.07 0.63
CA VAL A 16 -8.34 8.86 0.02
C VAL A 16 -7.55 9.62 1.08
N MET A 17 -8.22 10.25 2.03
CA MET A 17 -7.57 11.00 3.11
C MET A 17 -6.70 10.13 4.00
N ILE A 18 -7.15 8.93 4.36
CA ILE A 18 -6.35 7.99 5.16
C ILE A 18 -5.05 7.63 4.42
N VAL A 19 -5.13 7.35 3.12
CA VAL A 19 -3.96 7.04 2.29
C VAL A 19 -3.02 8.24 2.19
N LEU A 20 -3.56 9.44 1.94
CA LEU A 20 -2.75 10.67 1.85
C LEU A 20 -2.02 10.97 3.17
N ILE A 21 -2.67 10.78 4.32
CA ILE A 21 -2.05 10.96 5.63
C ILE A 21 -0.92 9.96 5.83
N ALA A 22 -1.15 8.68 5.52
CA ALA A 22 -0.12 7.65 5.67
C ALA A 22 1.10 7.88 4.77
N VAL A 23 0.87 8.22 3.49
CA VAL A 23 1.94 8.55 2.53
C VAL A 23 2.64 9.84 2.92
N GLY A 24 1.89 10.88 3.29
CA GLY A 24 2.43 12.16 3.75
C GLY A 24 3.34 12.00 4.97
N ALA A 25 2.92 11.24 5.99
CA ALA A 25 3.73 10.96 7.16
C ALA A 25 5.04 10.24 6.80
N ALA A 26 5.01 9.29 5.86
CA ALA A 26 6.20 8.61 5.39
C ALA A 26 7.18 9.54 4.64
N VAL A 27 6.65 10.45 3.81
CA VAL A 27 7.44 11.44 3.07
C VAL A 27 8.07 12.45 4.02
N ILE A 28 7.30 13.00 4.96
CA ILE A 28 7.76 13.97 5.97
C ILE A 28 8.89 13.37 6.80
N ASN A 29 8.77 12.10 7.24
CA ASN A 29 9.82 11.44 8.01
C ASN A 29 11.15 11.32 7.24
N ARG A 30 11.10 11.10 5.91
CA ARG A 30 12.31 11.09 5.08
C ARG A 30 12.93 12.48 4.98
N PHE A 31 12.12 13.51 4.78
CA PHE A 31 12.61 14.89 4.75
C PHE A 31 13.27 15.29 6.06
N ASN A 32 12.62 15.03 7.20
CA ASN A 32 13.16 15.35 8.52
C ASN A 32 14.50 14.63 8.78
N LEU A 33 14.66 13.40 8.30
CA LEU A 33 15.90 12.65 8.40
C LEU A 33 17.01 13.29 7.55
N HIS A 34 16.72 13.68 6.31
CA HIS A 34 17.68 14.39 5.45
C HIS A 34 18.08 15.75 6.01
N GLU A 35 17.13 16.49 6.60
CA GLU A 35 17.40 17.78 7.25
C GLU A 35 18.30 17.62 8.47
N THR A 36 18.02 16.61 9.31
CA THR A 36 18.87 16.27 10.46
C THR A 36 20.30 15.92 10.02
N VAL A 37 20.44 15.12 8.96
CA VAL A 37 21.76 14.78 8.39
C VAL A 37 22.47 16.04 7.89
N ARG A 38 21.78 16.90 7.15
CA ARG A 38 22.35 18.15 6.62
C ARG A 38 22.83 19.07 7.75
N GLU A 39 22.06 19.20 8.82
CA GLU A 39 22.42 20.05 9.95
C GLU A 39 23.58 19.46 10.76
N SER A 40 23.64 18.14 10.92
CA SER A 40 24.78 17.47 11.56
C SER A 40 26.10 17.70 10.81
N LEU A 41 26.06 17.70 9.46
CA LEU A 41 27.21 17.99 8.61
C LEU A 41 27.63 19.47 8.70
N ARG A 42 26.68 20.41 8.79
CA ARG A 42 26.96 21.85 8.94
C ARG A 42 27.65 22.19 10.26
N GLN A 43 27.36 21.43 11.32
CA GLN A 43 28.02 21.57 12.63
C GLN A 43 29.44 20.97 12.66
N GLY A 44 29.97 20.51 11.53
CA GLY A 44 31.31 19.93 11.43
C GLY A 44 31.45 18.55 12.05
N LYS A 45 30.36 17.92 12.50
CA LYS A 45 30.37 16.53 12.94
C LYS A 45 30.45 15.64 11.70
N SER A 46 31.56 14.94 11.53
CA SER A 46 31.62 13.85 10.55
C SER A 46 30.75 12.72 11.05
N LEU A 47 29.70 12.38 10.30
CA LEU A 47 28.95 11.16 10.55
C LEU A 47 29.89 9.99 10.30
N ASP A 48 30.02 9.11 11.29
CA ASP A 48 30.78 7.87 11.15
C ASP A 48 30.20 7.04 9.99
N ALA A 49 31.03 6.26 9.30
CA ALA A 49 30.64 5.49 8.14
C ALA A 49 29.47 4.53 8.44
N ASP A 50 29.42 4.00 9.67
CA ASP A 50 28.32 3.18 10.16
C ASP A 50 27.02 3.98 10.36
N ALA A 51 27.09 5.24 10.79
CA ALA A 51 25.93 6.12 10.92
C ALA A 51 25.37 6.51 9.53
N ILE A 52 26.24 6.84 8.57
CA ILE A 52 25.83 7.11 7.18
C ILE A 52 25.18 5.87 6.57
N LYS A 53 25.74 4.68 6.82
CA LYS A 53 25.16 3.42 6.35
C LYS A 53 23.82 3.13 7.01
N ALA A 54 23.65 3.44 8.30
CA ALA A 54 22.36 3.27 8.99
C ALA A 54 21.28 4.26 8.50
N LEU A 55 21.68 5.47 8.10
CA LEU A 55 20.79 6.53 7.61
C LEU A 55 20.47 6.42 6.11
N GLY A 56 21.44 5.96 5.32
CA GLY A 56 21.38 5.90 3.86
C GLY A 56 21.12 4.50 3.29
N ALA A 57 21.32 3.42 4.06
CA ALA A 57 20.89 2.11 3.61
C ALA A 57 19.36 2.10 3.59
N PRO A 58 18.71 1.94 2.41
CA PRO A 58 17.33 1.52 2.42
C PRO A 58 17.29 0.27 3.29
N LYS A 59 16.50 0.27 4.38
CA LYS A 59 16.26 -0.95 5.17
C LYS A 59 15.95 -2.02 4.14
N LYS A 60 16.87 -3.00 3.98
CA LYS A 60 16.68 -4.13 3.06
C LYS A 60 15.30 -4.64 3.42
N GLN A 61 14.32 -4.46 2.52
CA GLN A 61 12.95 -4.86 2.80
C GLN A 61 13.04 -6.31 3.25
N GLY A 62 12.64 -6.56 4.50
CA GLY A 62 12.88 -7.84 5.15
C GLY A 62 12.41 -8.95 4.23
N ARG A 63 13.16 -10.04 4.16
CA ARG A 63 12.88 -11.18 3.27
C ARG A 63 11.53 -11.79 3.68
N GLY A 64 10.45 -11.36 3.02
CA GLY A 64 9.05 -11.61 3.43
C GLY A 64 8.14 -10.37 3.48
N ASN A 65 8.67 -9.16 3.32
CA ASN A 65 7.88 -7.93 3.22
C ASN A 65 6.99 -7.95 1.97
N ASP A 66 7.51 -8.47 0.85
CA ASP A 66 6.76 -8.61 -0.39
C ASP A 66 5.66 -9.67 -0.23
N LEU A 67 5.94 -10.79 0.45
CA LEU A 67 4.93 -11.82 0.73
C LEU A 67 3.79 -11.25 1.59
N LYS A 68 4.14 -10.55 2.68
CA LYS A 68 3.16 -9.94 3.57
C LYS A 68 2.32 -8.90 2.83
N SER A 69 2.97 -8.00 2.10
CA SER A 69 2.29 -6.94 1.33
C SER A 69 1.39 -7.54 0.25
N GLY A 70 1.86 -8.58 -0.43
CA GLY A 70 1.09 -9.30 -1.44
C GLY A 70 -0.17 -9.96 -0.87
N MET A 71 -0.04 -10.69 0.23
CA MET A 71 -1.18 -11.33 0.90
C MET A 71 -2.21 -10.31 1.41
N ILE A 72 -1.76 -9.15 1.92
CA ILE A 72 -2.66 -8.07 2.34
C ILE A 72 -3.48 -7.56 1.15
N LEU A 73 -2.85 -7.33 0.00
CA LEU A 73 -3.55 -6.82 -1.18
C LEU A 73 -4.52 -7.83 -1.79
N ILE A 74 -4.18 -9.13 -1.78
CA ILE A 74 -5.11 -10.20 -2.18
C ILE A 74 -6.32 -10.22 -1.25
N ALA A 75 -6.12 -10.08 0.06
CA ALA A 75 -7.21 -10.03 1.03
C ALA A 75 -8.13 -8.81 0.81
N VAL A 76 -7.55 -7.63 0.52
CA VAL A 76 -8.31 -6.43 0.17
C VAL A 76 -9.14 -6.64 -1.10
N ALA A 77 -8.54 -7.22 -2.15
CA ALA A 77 -9.26 -7.53 -3.39
C ALA A 77 -10.43 -8.50 -3.17
N ALA A 78 -10.20 -9.58 -2.42
CA ALA A 78 -11.25 -10.53 -2.06
C ALA A 78 -12.37 -9.85 -1.25
N GLY A 79 -12.02 -9.00 -0.30
CA GLY A 79 -12.99 -8.22 0.48
C GLY A 79 -13.87 -7.31 -0.38
N LEU A 80 -13.27 -6.62 -1.37
CA LEU A 80 -14.02 -5.78 -2.31
C LEU A 80 -15.01 -6.59 -3.16
N VAL A 81 -14.60 -7.76 -3.67
CA VAL A 81 -15.50 -8.65 -4.44
C VAL A 81 -16.67 -9.12 -3.57
N VAL A 82 -16.40 -9.57 -2.34
CA VAL A 82 -17.44 -9.99 -1.39
C VAL A 82 -18.38 -8.84 -1.07
N MET A 83 -17.86 -7.62 -0.90
CA MET A 83 -18.67 -6.43 -0.67
C MET A 83 -19.61 -6.13 -1.85
N GLY A 84 -19.11 -6.20 -3.08
CA GLY A 84 -19.93 -6.04 -4.28
C GLY A 84 -21.01 -7.11 -4.41
N TYR A 85 -20.69 -8.35 -4.07
CA TYR A 85 -21.68 -9.44 -4.02
C TYR A 85 -22.77 -9.17 -2.98
N MET A 86 -22.40 -8.77 -1.75
CA MET A 86 -23.35 -8.44 -0.69
C MET A 86 -24.26 -7.27 -1.07
N PHE A 87 -23.72 -6.20 -1.67
CA PHE A 87 -24.53 -5.08 -2.15
C PHE A 87 -25.48 -5.48 -3.27
N GLY A 88 -25.07 -6.38 -4.17
CA GLY A 88 -25.97 -6.94 -5.18
C GLY A 88 -27.14 -7.75 -4.59
N GLN A 89 -27.06 -8.21 -3.35
CA GLN A 89 -28.15 -8.91 -2.65
C GLN A 89 -29.04 -7.98 -1.83
N THR A 90 -28.55 -6.81 -1.43
CA THR A 90 -29.25 -5.90 -0.50
C THR A 90 -29.77 -4.63 -1.15
N MET A 91 -29.21 -4.23 -2.29
CA MET A 91 -29.61 -3.01 -3.01
C MET A 91 -30.42 -3.37 -4.26
N PRO A 92 -31.56 -2.70 -4.51
CA PRO A 92 -32.30 -2.88 -5.75
C PRO A 92 -31.45 -2.36 -6.92
N VAL A 93 -31.09 -3.26 -7.84
CA VAL A 93 -30.41 -2.90 -9.07
C VAL A 93 -31.46 -2.42 -10.07
N GLN A 94 -31.28 -1.21 -10.61
CA GLN A 94 -32.16 -0.67 -11.64
C GLN A 94 -31.84 -1.29 -13.01
N ASP A 95 -32.85 -1.40 -13.87
CA ASP A 95 -32.67 -1.91 -15.22
C ASP A 95 -31.64 -1.09 -15.99
N GLY A 96 -30.59 -1.77 -16.49
CA GLY A 96 -29.50 -1.15 -17.25
C GLY A 96 -28.29 -0.75 -16.42
N GLU A 97 -28.34 -0.83 -15.09
CA GLU A 97 -27.16 -0.62 -14.25
C GLU A 97 -26.29 -1.88 -14.14
N PRO A 98 -24.96 -1.76 -14.20
CA PRO A 98 -24.08 -2.90 -13.99
C PRO A 98 -24.25 -3.43 -12.57
N ALA A 99 -24.38 -4.75 -12.44
CA ALA A 99 -24.50 -5.36 -11.12
C ALA A 99 -23.29 -4.95 -10.23
N PRO A 100 -23.51 -4.55 -8.96
CA PRO A 100 -22.45 -4.04 -8.10
C PRO A 100 -21.22 -4.95 -8.03
N VAL A 101 -21.41 -6.27 -8.08
CA VAL A 101 -20.33 -7.26 -8.11
C VAL A 101 -19.31 -7.00 -9.23
N PHE A 102 -19.73 -6.58 -10.42
CA PHE A 102 -18.82 -6.29 -11.53
C PHE A 102 -18.05 -4.99 -11.34
N VAL A 103 -18.70 -3.96 -10.78
CA VAL A 103 -18.05 -2.69 -10.44
C VAL A 103 -16.95 -2.91 -9.41
N PHE A 104 -17.30 -3.60 -8.32
CA PHE A 104 -16.34 -3.90 -7.25
C PHE A 104 -15.25 -4.87 -7.69
N ALA A 105 -15.56 -5.86 -8.55
CA ALA A 105 -14.54 -6.73 -9.14
C ALA A 105 -13.55 -5.95 -10.01
N GLY A 106 -14.02 -4.96 -10.78
CA GLY A 106 -13.15 -4.06 -11.55
C GLY A 106 -12.19 -3.27 -10.66
N ILE A 107 -12.69 -2.70 -9.56
CA ILE A 107 -11.86 -1.99 -8.57
C ILE A 107 -10.88 -2.94 -7.88
N ALA A 108 -11.35 -4.15 -7.51
CA ALA A 108 -10.56 -5.18 -6.84
C ALA A 108 -9.42 -5.75 -7.69
N ALA A 109 -9.54 -5.69 -9.02
CA ALA A 109 -8.53 -6.22 -9.93
C ALA A 109 -7.15 -5.58 -9.70
N ILE A 110 -7.11 -4.27 -9.43
CA ILE A 110 -5.85 -3.53 -9.19
C ILE A 110 -5.08 -4.10 -7.98
N PRO A 111 -5.63 -4.06 -6.74
CA PRO A 111 -4.93 -4.65 -5.60
C PRO A 111 -4.78 -6.16 -5.75
N GLY A 112 -5.70 -6.87 -6.41
CA GLY A 112 -5.61 -8.32 -6.63
C GLY A 112 -4.37 -8.71 -7.42
N PHE A 113 -4.15 -8.09 -8.59
CA PHE A 113 -2.98 -8.38 -9.42
C PHE A 113 -1.66 -7.93 -8.78
N ILE A 114 -1.63 -6.74 -8.15
CA ILE A 114 -0.44 -6.30 -7.40
C ILE A 114 -0.12 -7.30 -6.28
N GLY A 115 -1.16 -7.77 -5.58
CA GLY A 115 -1.05 -8.75 -4.52
C GLY A 115 -0.46 -10.08 -4.98
N ILE A 116 -0.94 -10.60 -6.12
CA ILE A 116 -0.42 -11.83 -6.74
C ILE A 116 1.07 -11.69 -7.07
N VAL A 117 1.47 -10.58 -7.69
CA VAL A 117 2.88 -10.34 -8.06
C VAL A 117 3.77 -10.28 -6.83
N LEU A 118 3.40 -9.50 -5.81
CA LEU A 118 4.17 -9.36 -4.58
C LEU A 118 4.25 -10.67 -3.78
N ALA A 119 3.13 -11.40 -3.69
CA ALA A 119 3.11 -12.70 -3.04
C ALA A 119 4.01 -13.69 -3.79
N GLY A 120 3.96 -13.70 -5.12
CA GLY A 120 4.85 -14.49 -5.98
C GLY A 120 6.32 -14.19 -5.69
N PHE A 121 6.74 -12.93 -5.77
CA PHE A 121 8.11 -12.52 -5.43
C PHE A 121 8.51 -12.93 -4.02
N GLY A 122 7.63 -12.74 -3.04
CA GLY A 122 7.86 -13.16 -1.67
C GLY A 122 8.08 -14.68 -1.51
N LEU A 123 7.32 -15.50 -2.24
CA LEU A 123 7.46 -16.95 -2.24
C LEU A 123 8.77 -17.40 -2.93
N PHE A 124 9.14 -16.77 -4.05
CA PHE A 124 10.37 -17.09 -4.77
C PHE A 124 11.63 -16.67 -4.00
N GLN A 125 11.62 -15.49 -3.36
CA GLN A 125 12.73 -15.02 -2.51
C GLN A 125 12.92 -15.92 -1.26
N LYS A 126 11.84 -16.49 -0.72
CA LYS A 126 11.92 -17.47 0.39
C LYS A 126 12.61 -18.78 -0.05
N LYS A 127 12.48 -19.18 -1.32
CA LYS A 127 13.02 -20.45 -1.86
C LYS A 127 14.49 -20.43 -2.27
N GLN A 128 15.16 -19.27 -2.32
CA GLN A 128 16.60 -19.20 -2.63
C GLN A 128 17.46 -19.01 -1.37
N PRO A 129 17.50 -19.92 -0.40
CA PRO A 129 18.45 -19.79 0.71
C PRO A 129 19.85 -19.74 0.10
N ASP A 130 20.71 -18.91 0.68
CA ASP A 130 21.96 -18.42 0.10
C ASP A 130 22.75 -19.49 -0.65
N ARG A 131 22.95 -19.24 -1.95
CA ARG A 131 23.95 -19.93 -2.80
C ARG A 131 25.17 -19.03 -3.06
N ALA A 132 25.44 -18.10 -2.15
CA ALA A 132 26.49 -17.09 -2.26
C ALA A 132 27.13 -16.77 -0.90
N ALA A 133 27.33 -17.80 -0.09
CA ALA A 133 28.19 -17.77 1.09
C ALA A 133 29.01 -19.06 1.14
N ASP A 134 29.78 -19.29 0.07
CA ASP A 134 30.98 -20.14 0.03
C ASP A 134 32.08 -19.33 -0.66
#